data_AF-A0A212D685-F1
#
_entry.id   AF-A0A212D685-F1
#
_cell.length_a   1.000
_cell.length_b   1.000
_cell.length_c   1.000
_cell.angle_alpha   90.00
_cell.angle_beta   90.00
_cell.angle_gamma   90.00
#
_symmetry.space_group_name_H-M   'P 1'
#
loop_
_entity.id
_entity.type
_entity.pdbx_description
1 polymer ?
#
loop_
_entity_poly.entity_id
_entity_poly.type
_entity_poly.pdbx_seq_one_letter_code
_entity_poly.pdbx_strand_id
1 'polypeptide(L)'
;MRVKKLPMILALHLKRFKYMEQLHRYTKLSYRVVFPLELRLFNTSSDAVNLDRMYDLVAVVVHCGSNHKIDAQAIEEFYGLTSDISKNSESGYILFYQSRE
;
A
#
# COMPACT_ATOMS: atom_id res chain seq x y z
N MET A 1 15.32 -7.91 7.14
CA MET A 1 14.28 -7.99 8.20
C MET A 1 13.48 -9.25 7.97
N ARG A 2 13.21 -10.07 9.01
CA ARG A 2 12.32 -11.25 8.92
C ARG A 2 11.13 -11.02 9.84
N VAL A 3 9.94 -11.42 9.39
CA VAL A 3 8.71 -11.24 10.18
C VAL A 3 8.50 -12.47 11.05
N LYS A 4 8.51 -12.31 12.38
CA LYS A 4 8.39 -13.43 13.32
C LYS A 4 6.98 -14.02 13.37
N LYS A 5 5.96 -13.17 13.27
CA LYS A 5 4.54 -13.57 13.26
C LYS A 5 3.79 -12.71 12.26
N LEU A 6 3.04 -13.37 11.39
CA LEU A 6 2.19 -12.71 10.41
C LEU A 6 0.87 -12.26 11.07
N PRO A 7 0.47 -10.98 10.94
CA PRO A 7 -0.77 -10.45 11.53
C PRO A 7 -2.01 -10.87 10.71
N MET A 8 -3.21 -10.78 11.27
CA MET A 8 -4.45 -10.98 10.50
C MET A 8 -4.61 -9.87 9.44
N ILE A 9 -4.38 -8.61 9.84
CA ILE A 9 -4.34 -7.46 8.93
C ILE A 9 -2.91 -6.98 8.80
N LEU A 10 -2.40 -6.97 7.58
CA LEU A 10 -1.10 -6.42 7.21
C LEU A 10 -1.29 -5.02 6.65
N ALA A 11 -0.83 -4.02 7.41
CA ALA A 11 -0.78 -2.62 6.96
C ALA A 11 0.61 -2.32 6.39
N LEU A 12 0.69 -2.03 5.08
CA LEU A 12 1.93 -1.68 4.40
C LEU A 12 1.94 -0.18 4.09
N HIS A 13 2.81 0.56 4.76
CA HIS A 13 3.02 1.99 4.48
C HIS A 13 4.10 2.17 3.40
N LEU A 14 3.71 2.79 2.29
CA LEU A 14 4.64 3.20 1.24
C LEU A 14 5.29 4.52 1.66
N LYS A 15 6.60 4.50 1.93
CA LYS A 15 7.36 5.70 2.32
C LYS A 15 7.50 6.69 1.16
N ARG A 16 6.42 7.40 0.86
CA ARG A 16 6.32 8.34 -0.26
C ARG A 16 6.79 9.76 0.05
N PHE A 17 7.40 9.97 1.20
CA PHE A 17 8.01 11.25 1.54
C PHE A 17 9.46 11.04 1.88
N LYS A 18 10.32 11.81 1.22
CA LYS A 18 11.75 11.85 1.50
C LYS A 18 12.17 13.28 1.74
N TYR A 19 12.98 13.48 2.76
CA TYR A 19 13.62 14.76 3.01
C TYR A 19 14.67 15.01 1.92
N MET A 20 14.55 16.12 1.22
CA MET A 20 15.48 16.55 0.18
C MET A 20 16.38 17.63 0.77
N GLU A 21 17.61 17.26 1.13
CA GLU A 21 18.57 18.18 1.76
C GLU A 21 18.78 19.45 0.93
N GLN A 22 18.95 19.30 -0.40
CA GLN A 22 19.14 20.43 -1.32
C GLN A 22 18.00 21.45 -1.28
N LEU A 23 16.76 21.01 -1.02
CA LEU A 23 15.57 21.85 -0.97
C LEU A 23 15.12 22.18 0.46
N HIS A 24 15.82 21.64 1.47
CA HIS A 24 15.49 21.76 2.90
C HIS A 24 14.02 21.44 3.23
N ARG A 25 13.42 20.46 2.54
CA ARG A 25 12.02 20.08 2.73
C ARG A 25 11.73 18.63 2.38
N TYR A 26 10.63 18.10 2.92
CA TYR A 26 10.07 16.82 2.46
C TYR A 26 9.42 17.00 1.09
N THR A 27 9.69 16.05 0.20
CA THR A 27 9.11 15.99 -1.14
C THR A 27 8.38 14.66 -1.33
N LYS A 28 7.22 14.73 -1.99
CA LYS A 28 6.43 13.55 -2.35
C LYS A 28 7.12 12.79 -3.47
N LEU A 29 7.23 11.48 -3.32
CA LEU A 29 7.77 10.55 -4.29
C LEU A 29 6.61 9.94 -5.09
N SER A 30 6.42 10.45 -6.31
CA SER A 30 5.32 10.06 -7.20
C SER A 30 5.67 8.90 -8.14
N TYR A 31 6.67 8.08 -7.83
CA TYR A 31 6.93 6.89 -8.63
C TYR A 31 5.78 5.89 -8.51
N ARG A 32 5.53 5.18 -9.60
CA ARG A 32 4.52 4.12 -9.64
C ARG A 32 4.96 2.94 -8.76
N VAL A 33 4.08 2.49 -7.87
CA VAL A 33 4.28 1.25 -7.08
C VAL A 33 3.14 0.31 -7.40
N VAL A 34 3.47 -0.81 -8.04
CA VAL A 34 2.50 -1.87 -8.29
C VAL A 34 2.35 -2.71 -7.03
N PHE A 35 1.11 -2.95 -6.62
CA PHE A 35 0.76 -3.84 -5.52
C PHE A 35 -0.29 -4.85 -6.02
N PRO A 36 -0.12 -6.15 -5.73
CA PRO A 36 -1.02 -7.18 -6.25
C PRO A 36 -2.31 -7.24 -5.43
N LEU A 37 -3.40 -7.74 -6.03
CA LEU A 37 -4.63 -8.01 -5.27
C LEU A 37 -4.44 -9.14 -4.27
N GLU A 38 -3.61 -10.13 -4.62
CA GLU A 38 -3.25 -11.24 -3.75
C GLU A 38 -1.75 -11.18 -3.44
N LEU A 39 -1.39 -11.21 -2.16
CA LEU A 39 -0.01 -11.12 -1.70
C LEU A 39 0.35 -12.37 -0.89
N ARG A 40 1.33 -13.12 -1.40
CA ARG A 40 1.94 -14.25 -0.71
C ARG A 40 3.21 -13.80 0.01
N LEU A 41 3.27 -13.98 1.33
CA LEU A 41 4.43 -13.61 2.13
C LEU A 41 5.27 -14.84 2.52
N PHE A 42 6.55 -14.80 2.18
CA PHE A 42 7.50 -15.91 2.39
C PHE A 42 8.61 -15.60 3.40
N ASN A 43 8.73 -14.34 3.84
CA ASN A 43 9.89 -13.86 4.59
C ASN A 43 9.70 -13.96 6.11
N THR A 44 9.19 -15.12 6.55
CA THR A 44 9.00 -15.45 7.96
C THR A 44 10.27 -16.07 8.56
N SER A 45 10.37 -16.09 9.89
CA SER A 45 11.45 -16.80 10.58
C SER A 45 11.29 -18.32 10.44
N SER A 46 12.39 -19.08 10.52
CA SER A 46 12.37 -20.54 10.30
C SER A 46 11.53 -21.32 11.31
N ASP A 47 11.18 -20.69 12.44
CA ASP A 47 10.33 -21.17 13.52
C ASP A 47 8.86 -20.71 13.39
N ALA A 48 8.48 -20.02 12.32
CA ALA A 48 7.12 -19.54 12.13
C ALA A 48 6.15 -20.71 11.85
N VAL A 49 5.06 -20.76 12.62
CA VAL A 49 4.06 -21.84 12.57
C VAL A 49 3.26 -21.85 11.26
N ASN A 50 3.17 -20.70 10.57
CA ASN A 50 2.52 -20.55 9.28
C ASN A 50 3.47 -19.81 8.33
N LEU A 51 4.32 -20.58 7.64
CA LEU A 51 5.39 -20.08 6.76
C LEU A 51 4.86 -19.38 5.51
N ASP A 52 3.62 -19.69 5.14
CA ASP A 52 3.01 -19.28 3.90
C ASP A 52 1.58 -18.82 4.16
N ARG A 53 1.35 -17.52 4.02
CA ARG A 53 0.03 -16.93 4.23
C ARG A 53 -0.32 -16.08 3.03
N MET A 54 -1.49 -16.38 2.49
CA MET A 54 -2.11 -15.59 1.44
C MET A 54 -2.88 -14.44 2.08
N TYR A 55 -2.69 -13.25 1.52
CA TYR A 55 -3.44 -12.06 1.87
C TYR A 55 -4.16 -11.50 0.66
N ASP A 56 -5.37 -10.98 0.88
CA ASP A 56 -6.14 -10.24 -0.10
C ASP A 56 -6.11 -8.74 0.21
N LEU A 57 -5.94 -7.91 -0.82
CA LEU A 57 -6.04 -6.47 -0.69
C LEU A 57 -7.50 -6.10 -0.40
N VAL A 58 -7.74 -5.51 0.76
CA VAL A 58 -9.09 -5.13 1.22
C VAL A 58 -9.31 -3.63 1.26
N ALA A 59 -8.24 -2.83 1.39
CA ALA A 59 -8.35 -1.38 1.33
C ALA A 59 -7.04 -0.71 0.91
N VAL A 60 -7.16 0.46 0.30
CA VAL A 60 -6.05 1.36 -0.03
C VAL A 60 -6.37 2.75 0.51
N VAL A 61 -5.53 3.27 1.39
CA VAL A 61 -5.50 4.70 1.70
C VAL A 61 -4.67 5.37 0.63
N VAL A 62 -5.24 6.37 -0.02
CA VAL A 62 -4.58 7.09 -1.10
C VAL A 62 -4.28 8.51 -0.64
N HIS A 63 -3.06 8.98 -0.89
CA HIS A 63 -2.69 10.35 -0.58
C HIS A 63 -2.77 11.25 -1.82
N CYS A 64 -3.77 12.11 -1.84
CA CYS A 64 -3.96 13.17 -2.85
C CYS A 64 -3.05 14.34 -2.50
N GLY A 65 -2.08 14.65 -3.36
CA GLY A 65 -1.27 15.86 -3.19
C GLY A 65 -2.07 17.11 -3.57
N SER A 66 -1.54 18.30 -3.26
CA SER A 66 -2.21 19.60 -3.46
C SER A 66 -2.62 19.91 -4.90
N ASN A 67 -2.05 19.21 -5.89
CA ASN A 67 -2.35 19.41 -7.32
C ASN A 67 -3.51 18.54 -7.84
N HIS A 68 -3.99 17.57 -7.04
CA HIS A 68 -5.16 16.76 -7.38
C HIS A 68 -6.29 17.13 -6.42
N LYS A 69 -7.08 18.14 -6.80
CA LYS A 69 -8.44 18.27 -6.26
C LYS A 69 -9.24 17.11 -6.83
N ILE A 70 -9.63 16.17 -5.97
CA ILE A 70 -10.55 15.11 -6.36
C ILE A 70 -11.93 15.72 -6.36
N ASP A 71 -12.58 15.69 -7.51
CA ASP A 71 -13.99 16.07 -7.62
C ASP A 71 -14.82 15.08 -6.79
N ALA A 72 -15.84 15.59 -6.09
CA ALA A 72 -16.71 14.78 -5.24
C ALA A 72 -17.34 13.60 -5.98
N GLN A 73 -17.54 13.74 -7.30
CA GLN A 73 -18.06 12.70 -8.19
C GLN A 73 -17.03 11.59 -8.50
N ALA A 74 -15.73 11.89 -8.44
CA ALA A 74 -14.65 10.93 -8.67
C ALA A 74 -14.22 10.19 -7.39
N ILE A 75 -14.82 10.53 -6.24
CA ILE A 75 -14.52 9.93 -4.95
C ILE A 75 -14.86 8.43 -4.95
N GLU A 76 -15.95 8.01 -5.60
CA GLU A 76 -16.32 6.58 -5.70
C GLU A 76 -15.35 5.79 -6.60
N GLU A 77 -14.78 6.40 -7.65
CA GLU A 77 -13.69 5.77 -8.44
C GLU A 77 -12.40 5.63 -7.63
N PHE A 78 -12.24 6.46 -6.59
CA PHE A 78 -11.03 6.54 -5.79
C PHE A 78 -11.06 5.65 -4.54
N TYR A 79 -12.25 5.43 -3.97
CA TYR A 79 -12.52 4.33 -3.03
C TYR A 79 -12.59 3.02 -3.82
N GLY A 80 -11.43 2.59 -4.31
CA GLY A 80 -11.29 1.66 -5.41
C GLY A 80 -12.09 0.36 -5.30
N LEU A 81 -12.94 0.14 -6.29
CA LEU A 81 -13.07 -1.19 -6.88
C LEU A 81 -11.68 -1.61 -7.39
N THR A 82 -11.35 -2.88 -7.20
CA THR A 82 -10.05 -3.48 -7.57
C THR A 82 -9.78 -3.49 -9.09
N SER A 83 -10.71 -2.98 -9.90
CA SER A 83 -10.65 -2.95 -11.37
C SER A 83 -9.67 -1.91 -11.93
N ASP A 84 -9.42 -0.79 -11.24
CA ASP A 84 -8.66 0.34 -11.79
C ASP A 84 -7.30 0.60 -11.10
N ILE A 85 -6.51 -0.47 -10.96
CA ILE A 85 -5.19 -0.49 -10.29
C ILE A 85 -4.18 0.50 -10.91
N SER A 86 -4.32 0.82 -12.19
CA SER A 86 -3.33 1.62 -12.93
C SER A 86 -3.24 3.06 -12.41
N LYS A 87 -4.36 3.72 -12.08
CA LYS A 87 -4.39 5.11 -11.58
C LYS A 87 -4.05 5.23 -10.10
N ASN A 88 -4.39 4.25 -9.27
CA ASN A 88 -4.15 4.29 -7.81
C ASN A 88 -2.70 3.97 -7.40
N SER A 89 -1.91 3.41 -8.32
CA SER A 89 -0.52 3.00 -8.04
C SER A 89 0.48 4.16 -7.84
N GLU A 90 0.15 5.37 -8.30
CA GLU A 90 1.00 6.56 -8.16
C GLU A 90 0.73 7.31 -6.84
N SER A 91 -0.47 7.15 -6.29
CA SER A 91 -1.00 7.91 -5.16
C SER A 91 -1.24 7.06 -3.91
N GLY A 92 -1.32 5.73 -4.04
CA GLY A 92 -1.55 4.80 -2.92
C GLY A 92 -0.52 5.00 -1.80
N TYR A 93 -0.96 5.08 -0.56
CA TYR A 93 -0.13 5.49 0.58
C TYR A 93 -0.02 4.39 1.64
N ILE A 94 -1.16 3.82 2.04
CA ILE A 94 -1.20 2.67 2.96
C ILE A 94 -2.06 1.59 2.33
N LEU A 95 -1.52 0.37 2.26
CA LEU A 95 -2.23 -0.80 1.74
C LEU A 95 -2.64 -1.68 2.92
N PHE A 96 -3.89 -2.14 2.92
CA PHE A 96 -4.41 -3.08 3.90
C PHE A 96 -4.68 -4.41 3.23
N TYR A 97 -3.99 -5.42 3.73
CA TYR A 97 -4.08 -6.80 3.28
C TYR A 97 -4.68 -7.63 4.42
N GLN A 98 -5.74 -8.38 4.15
CA GLN A 98 -6.35 -9.30 5.10
C GLN A 98 -5.92 -10.74 4.80
N SER A 99 -5.47 -11.44 5.85
CA SER A 99 -5.15 -12.86 5.77
C SER A 99 -6.40 -13.68 5.47
N ARG A 100 -6.27 -14.70 4.61
CA ARG A 100 -7.35 -15.69 4.40
C ARG A 100 -7.56 -16.62 5.60
N GLU A 101 -6.57 -16.71 6.50
CA GLU A 101 -6.56 -17.59 7.70
C GLU A 101 -6.09 -16.87 8.97
#